data_AF-D7KY18-F1
#
_entry.id   AF-D7KY18-F1
#
_cell.length_a   1.000
_cell.length_b   1.000
_cell.length_c   1.000
_cell.angle_alpha   90.00
_cell.angle_beta   90.00
_cell.angle_gamma   90.00
#
_symmetry.space_group_name_H-M   'P 1'
#
loop_
_entity.id
_entity.type
_entity.pdbx_description
1 polymer ?
#
loop_
_entity_poly.entity_id
_entity_poly.type
_entity_poly.pdbx_seq_one_letter_code
_entity_poly.pdbx_strand_id
1 'polypeptide(L)'
;MADLKTLNYDDLDNFSKLQKSQRYADIIQKVEEALEKGTVLEYKKLIEDCNQLLVDIENEIVIVHNFIREKYRLKFQELESLVHHPIDYVRVVKRIGNEMDLTLVDLEGLLPSAMIMVVSVTASTTKGNQLPKDVLLKTIDACNRALDLDSARKKVLDFVDYVIVCDTY
;
A
#
# COMPACT_ATOMS: atom_id res chain seq x y z
N MET A 1 -2.70 34.53 8.24
CA MET A 1 -2.66 33.20 8.88
C MET A 1 -3.81 32.36 8.34
N ALA A 2 -3.71 31.86 7.10
CA ALA A 2 -4.70 30.97 6.50
C ALA A 2 -4.21 30.25 5.23
N ASP A 3 -2.94 29.80 5.11
CA ASP A 3 -2.46 29.26 3.81
C ASP A 3 -1.52 28.05 3.88
N LEU A 4 -1.58 27.23 4.93
CA LEU A 4 -0.78 25.99 5.03
C LEU A 4 -1.61 24.72 5.28
N LYS A 5 -2.89 24.87 5.66
CA LYS A 5 -3.81 23.73 5.86
C LYS A 5 -4.53 23.29 4.58
N THR A 6 -4.71 24.19 3.61
CA THR A 6 -5.46 23.93 2.38
C THR A 6 -4.66 23.14 1.34
N LEU A 7 -3.32 23.21 1.36
CA LEU A 7 -2.49 22.60 0.32
C LEU A 7 -2.26 21.08 0.46
N ASN A 8 -2.71 20.42 1.54
CA ASN A 8 -2.38 19.01 1.84
C ASN A 8 -3.62 18.09 1.98
N TYR A 9 -4.84 18.56 1.66
CA TYR A 9 -6.04 17.71 1.62
C TYR A 9 -6.32 17.23 0.18
N ASP A 10 -6.08 18.10 -0.80
CA ASP A 10 -6.28 17.80 -2.22
C ASP A 10 -5.35 16.69 -2.76
N ASP A 11 -4.15 16.50 -2.21
CA ASP A 11 -3.20 15.50 -2.72
C ASP A 11 -3.67 14.06 -2.45
N LEU A 12 -4.20 13.77 -1.26
CA LEU A 12 -4.67 12.42 -0.92
C LEU A 12 -5.95 12.04 -1.69
N ASP A 13 -6.85 13.03 -1.87
CA ASP A 13 -8.03 12.85 -2.70
C ASP A 13 -7.64 12.61 -4.18
N ASN A 14 -6.57 13.26 -4.67
CA ASN A 14 -5.98 12.98 -5.98
C ASN A 14 -5.41 11.56 -6.09
N PHE A 15 -4.82 11.02 -5.02
CA PHE A 15 -4.31 9.64 -4.97
C PHE A 15 -5.40 8.59 -4.84
N SER A 16 -6.67 9.00 -4.86
CA SER A 16 -7.82 8.11 -4.71
C SER A 16 -8.73 7.96 -5.91
N LYS A 17 -8.24 8.42 -7.06
CA LYS A 17 -8.98 8.39 -8.32
C LYS A 17 -9.34 6.97 -8.75
N LEU A 18 -8.48 5.97 -8.53
CA LEU A 18 -8.80 4.60 -8.94
C LEU A 18 -9.89 4.00 -8.06
N GLN A 19 -9.72 4.00 -6.73
CA GLN A 19 -10.71 3.42 -5.81
C GLN A 19 -12.09 4.10 -5.88
N LYS A 20 -12.14 5.36 -6.33
CA LYS A 20 -13.38 6.10 -6.56
C LYS A 20 -13.98 5.91 -7.96
N SER A 21 -13.25 5.27 -8.86
CA SER A 21 -13.71 5.04 -10.22
C SER A 21 -14.80 3.97 -10.22
N GLN A 22 -15.88 4.23 -10.96
CA GLN A 22 -16.93 3.24 -11.20
C GLN A 22 -16.35 1.94 -11.78
N ARG A 23 -15.34 2.05 -12.65
CA ARG A 23 -14.64 0.90 -13.24
C ARG A 23 -13.98 0.01 -12.19
N TYR A 24 -13.38 0.59 -11.15
CA TYR A 24 -12.77 -0.18 -10.06
C TYR A 24 -13.83 -0.98 -9.30
N ALA A 25 -14.91 -0.32 -8.89
CA ALA A 25 -16.01 -0.96 -8.17
C ALA A 25 -16.67 -2.08 -8.99
N ASP A 26 -16.94 -1.82 -10.27
CA ASP A 26 -17.58 -2.79 -11.17
C ASP A 26 -16.72 -4.05 -11.37
N ILE A 27 -15.40 -3.89 -11.54
CA ILE A 27 -14.50 -5.03 -11.76
C ILE A 27 -14.33 -5.84 -10.47
N ILE A 28 -14.13 -5.19 -9.32
CA ILE A 28 -14.00 -5.89 -8.04
C ILE A 28 -15.27 -6.68 -7.71
N GLN A 29 -16.46 -6.08 -7.92
CA GLN A 29 -17.72 -6.78 -7.71
C GLN A 29 -17.85 -8.02 -8.62
N LYS A 30 -17.51 -7.90 -9.90
CA LYS A 30 -17.55 -9.04 -10.85
C LYS A 30 -16.59 -10.15 -10.45
N VAL A 31 -15.40 -9.80 -9.95
CA VAL A 31 -14.42 -10.77 -9.43
C VAL A 31 -15.00 -11.51 -8.22
N GLU A 32 -15.60 -10.80 -7.27
CA GLU A 32 -16.21 -11.42 -6.09
C GLU A 32 -17.38 -12.35 -6.46
N GLU A 33 -18.26 -11.91 -7.36
CA GLU A 33 -19.37 -12.75 -7.84
C GLU A 33 -18.89 -14.00 -8.60
N ALA A 34 -17.81 -13.86 -9.37
CA ALA A 34 -17.25 -14.97 -10.15
C ALA A 34 -16.52 -16.00 -9.27
N LEU A 35 -15.87 -15.56 -8.19
CA LEU A 35 -15.27 -16.43 -7.17
C LEU A 35 -16.34 -17.24 -6.41
N GLU A 36 -17.53 -16.67 -6.19
CA GLU A 36 -18.63 -17.35 -5.48
C GLU A 36 -19.45 -18.29 -6.37
N LYS A 37 -19.71 -17.91 -7.63
CA LYS A 37 -20.69 -18.60 -8.50
C LYS A 37 -20.09 -19.50 -9.57
N GLY A 38 -18.80 -19.38 -9.87
CA GLY A 38 -18.10 -20.26 -10.83
C GLY A 38 -18.68 -20.26 -12.26
N THR A 39 -19.40 -19.20 -12.67
CA THR A 39 -20.07 -19.16 -13.99
C THR A 39 -19.12 -18.75 -15.12
N VAL A 40 -19.09 -19.55 -16.19
CA VAL A 40 -17.93 -19.72 -17.10
C VAL A 40 -17.92 -18.84 -18.37
N LEU A 41 -18.98 -18.09 -18.69
CA LEU A 41 -19.15 -17.65 -20.09
C LEU A 41 -18.52 -16.31 -20.51
N GLU A 42 -17.94 -15.51 -19.60
CA GLU A 42 -17.32 -14.21 -19.94
C GLU A 42 -15.93 -13.97 -19.35
N TYR A 43 -15.21 -15.03 -18.95
CA TYR A 43 -13.92 -14.90 -18.29
C TYR A 43 -12.88 -14.15 -19.12
N LYS A 44 -12.82 -14.35 -20.43
CA LYS A 44 -11.76 -13.75 -21.27
C LYS A 44 -11.75 -12.22 -21.21
N LYS A 45 -12.92 -11.58 -21.33
CA LYS A 45 -13.04 -10.11 -21.25
C LYS A 45 -12.79 -9.62 -19.83
N LEU A 46 -13.29 -10.35 -18.83
CA LEU A 46 -13.06 -10.02 -17.43
C LEU A 46 -11.58 -10.14 -17.04
N ILE A 47 -10.83 -11.10 -17.58
CA ILE A 47 -9.38 -11.26 -17.39
C ILE A 47 -8.64 -10.05 -17.98
N GLU A 48 -8.98 -9.63 -19.20
CA GLU A 48 -8.38 -8.43 -19.81
C GLU A 48 -8.62 -7.18 -18.94
N ASP A 49 -9.86 -6.99 -18.46
CA ASP A 49 -10.22 -5.91 -17.53
C ASP A 49 -9.46 -6.01 -16.20
N CYS A 50 -9.31 -7.21 -15.64
CA CYS A 50 -8.55 -7.49 -14.42
C CYS A 50 -7.07 -7.17 -14.60
N ASN A 51 -6.45 -7.58 -15.71
CA ASN A 51 -5.05 -7.29 -16.00
C ASN A 51 -4.78 -5.79 -16.08
N GLN A 52 -5.65 -5.04 -16.75
CA GLN A 52 -5.53 -3.59 -16.78
C GLN A 52 -5.74 -2.99 -15.38
N LEU A 53 -6.70 -3.50 -14.61
CA LEU A 53 -6.89 -3.07 -13.22
C LEU A 53 -5.66 -3.36 -12.34
N LEU A 54 -4.98 -4.48 -12.51
CA LEU A 54 -3.75 -4.82 -11.78
C LEU A 54 -2.65 -3.80 -12.05
N VAL A 55 -2.46 -3.41 -13.31
CA VAL A 55 -1.50 -2.36 -13.69
C VAL A 55 -1.89 -1.02 -13.06
N ASP A 56 -3.18 -0.67 -13.08
CA ASP A 56 -3.68 0.57 -12.48
C ASP A 56 -3.44 0.58 -10.95
N ILE A 57 -3.68 -0.56 -10.26
CA ILE A 57 -3.42 -0.72 -8.83
C ILE A 57 -1.93 -0.60 -8.51
N GLU A 58 -1.06 -1.24 -9.28
CA GLU A 58 0.40 -1.17 -9.08
C GLU A 58 0.91 0.26 -9.22
N ASN A 59 0.40 1.00 -10.20
CA ASN A 59 0.73 2.42 -10.37
C ASN A 59 0.26 3.26 -9.17
N GLU A 60 -0.97 3.06 -8.66
CA GLU A 60 -1.46 3.78 -7.49
C GLU A 60 -0.66 3.44 -6.22
N ILE A 61 -0.26 2.17 -6.03
CA ILE A 61 0.62 1.76 -4.93
C ILE A 61 1.95 2.51 -4.98
N VAL A 62 2.59 2.64 -6.14
CA VAL A 62 3.86 3.38 -6.29
C VAL A 62 3.68 4.86 -5.94
N ILE A 63 2.58 5.47 -6.39
CA ILE A 63 2.28 6.87 -6.10
C ILE A 63 2.09 7.09 -4.59
N VAL A 64 1.28 6.24 -3.95
CA VAL A 64 1.02 6.33 -2.50
C VAL A 64 2.30 6.05 -1.70
N HIS A 65 3.12 5.08 -2.12
CA HIS A 65 4.42 4.80 -1.51
C HIS A 65 5.35 6.03 -1.54
N ASN A 66 5.43 6.73 -2.67
CA ASN A 66 6.23 7.95 -2.80
C ASN A 66 5.73 9.06 -1.85
N PHE A 67 4.41 9.23 -1.73
CA PHE A 67 3.81 10.16 -0.78
C PHE A 67 4.20 9.82 0.68
N ILE A 68 4.11 8.55 1.06
CA ILE A 68 4.48 8.08 2.41
C ILE A 68 5.97 8.34 2.66
N ARG A 69 6.83 8.02 1.69
CA ARG A 69 8.28 8.28 1.77
C ARG A 69 8.59 9.75 2.02
N GLU A 70 7.99 10.65 1.24
CA GLU A 70 8.23 12.08 1.35
C GLU A 70 7.89 12.60 2.76
N LYS A 71 6.73 12.19 3.32
CA LYS A 71 6.33 12.62 4.67
C LYS A 71 7.16 11.95 5.76
N TYR A 72 7.46 10.66 5.62
CA TYR A 72 8.11 9.87 6.66
C TYR A 72 9.63 10.08 6.74
N ARG A 73 10.24 10.61 5.67
CA ARG A 73 11.67 10.95 5.62
C ARG A 73 12.09 11.89 6.76
N LEU A 74 11.21 12.76 7.23
CA LEU A 74 11.46 13.67 8.35
C LEU A 74 11.73 12.94 9.68
N LYS A 75 11.16 11.74 9.84
CA LYS A 75 11.35 10.89 11.02
C LYS A 75 12.45 9.86 10.82
N PHE A 76 12.47 9.19 9.67
CA PHE A 76 13.38 8.07 9.45
C PHE A 76 13.74 7.94 7.98
N GLN A 77 14.61 8.84 7.50
CA GLN A 77 15.02 8.88 6.09
C GLN A 77 15.71 7.58 5.64
N GLU A 78 16.52 6.97 6.50
CA GLU A 78 17.31 5.79 6.13
C GLU A 78 16.43 4.56 5.86
N LEU A 79 15.18 4.55 6.34
CA LEU A 79 14.27 3.42 6.09
C LEU A 79 14.08 3.16 4.59
N GLU A 80 14.16 4.19 3.74
CA GLU A 80 13.96 4.06 2.30
C GLU A 80 15.08 3.29 1.58
N SER A 81 16.30 3.28 2.13
CA SER A 81 17.41 2.48 1.62
C SER A 81 17.49 1.09 2.25
N LEU A 82 16.82 0.89 3.38
CA LEU A 82 16.75 -0.41 4.05
C LEU A 82 15.63 -1.29 3.48
N VAL A 83 14.46 -0.71 3.20
CA VAL A 83 13.28 -1.45 2.72
C VAL A 83 12.88 -0.95 1.34
N HIS A 84 13.29 -1.69 0.31
CA HIS A 84 13.11 -1.31 -1.10
C HIS A 84 11.71 -1.64 -1.63
N HIS A 85 11.07 -2.70 -1.12
CA HIS A 85 9.78 -3.14 -1.62
C HIS A 85 8.67 -2.21 -1.10
N PRO A 86 7.82 -1.63 -1.98
CA PRO A 86 6.86 -0.59 -1.59
C PRO A 86 5.89 -0.99 -0.48
N ILE A 87 5.31 -2.20 -0.58
CA ILE A 87 4.34 -2.69 0.40
C ILE A 87 5.01 -3.03 1.74
N ASP A 88 6.23 -3.56 1.73
CA ASP A 88 6.94 -3.86 2.98
C ASP A 88 7.35 -2.56 3.67
N TYR A 89 7.78 -1.56 2.91
CA TYR A 89 8.05 -0.22 3.44
C TYR A 89 6.80 0.35 4.11
N VAL A 90 5.64 0.28 3.45
CA VAL A 90 4.35 0.72 4.01
C VAL A 90 4.01 -0.01 5.31
N ARG A 91 4.15 -1.34 5.36
CA ARG A 91 3.88 -2.14 6.56
C ARG A 91 4.79 -1.74 7.72
N VAL A 92 6.07 -1.53 7.44
CA VAL A 92 7.06 -1.12 8.45
C VAL A 92 6.78 0.29 8.95
N VAL A 93 6.50 1.24 8.05
CA VAL A 93 6.09 2.61 8.43
C VAL A 93 4.85 2.59 9.32
N LYS A 94 3.82 1.84 8.93
CA LYS A 94 2.58 1.71 9.71
C LYS A 94 2.83 1.07 11.09
N ARG A 95 3.72 0.07 11.17
CA ARG A 95 4.05 -0.63 12.42
C ARG A 95 4.90 0.23 13.37
N ILE A 96 5.87 0.99 12.85
CA ILE A 96 6.71 1.89 13.65
C ILE A 96 5.92 3.13 14.09
N GLY A 97 5.14 3.72 13.18
CA GLY A 97 4.38 4.95 13.45
C GLY A 97 5.29 6.09 13.90
N ASN A 98 5.09 6.59 15.12
CA ASN A 98 5.88 7.69 15.70
C ASN A 98 6.81 7.24 16.84
N GLU A 99 6.99 5.93 17.00
CA GLU A 99 7.86 5.38 18.03
C GLU A 99 9.33 5.68 17.71
N MET A 100 10.06 6.15 18.72
CA MET A 100 11.48 6.46 18.61
C MET A 100 12.33 5.29 19.09
N ASP A 101 11.81 4.48 20.01
CA ASP A 101 12.46 3.26 20.47
C ASP A 101 11.92 2.04 19.73
N LEU A 102 12.63 1.59 18.70
CA LEU A 102 12.23 0.44 17.91
C LEU A 102 12.28 -0.90 18.68
N THR A 103 12.86 -0.94 19.88
CA THR A 103 12.80 -2.15 20.72
C THR A 103 11.39 -2.41 21.28
N LEU A 104 10.54 -1.37 21.30
CA LEU A 104 9.14 -1.45 21.71
C LEU A 104 8.20 -1.83 20.56
N VAL A 105 8.74 -1.88 19.33
CA VAL A 105 7.98 -2.17 18.13
C VAL A 105 8.29 -3.60 17.69
N ASP A 106 7.27 -4.46 17.73
CA ASP A 106 7.38 -5.77 17.12
C ASP A 106 7.41 -5.64 15.58
N LEU A 107 8.54 -6.00 14.97
CA LEU A 107 8.73 -6.06 13.52
C LEU A 107 8.84 -7.50 13.00
N GLU A 108 8.64 -8.50 13.88
CA GLU A 108 8.69 -9.90 13.49
C GLU A 108 7.58 -10.23 12.47
N GLY A 109 7.91 -11.08 11.51
CA GLY A 109 7.01 -11.44 10.41
C GLY A 109 6.84 -10.34 9.33
N LEU A 110 7.32 -9.12 9.56
CA LEU A 110 7.37 -8.07 8.52
C LEU A 110 8.71 -8.05 7.79
N LEU A 111 9.81 -8.20 8.53
CA LEU A 111 11.16 -8.22 7.99
C LEU A 111 11.95 -9.44 8.51
N PRO A 112 12.94 -9.93 7.76
CA PRO A 112 13.90 -10.92 8.27
C PRO A 112 14.64 -10.38 9.51
N SER A 113 15.01 -11.25 10.45
CA SER A 113 15.66 -10.86 11.71
C SER A 113 16.93 -10.02 11.50
N ALA A 114 17.72 -10.32 10.46
CA ALA A 114 18.89 -9.52 10.11
C ALA A 114 18.53 -8.07 9.75
N MET A 115 17.43 -7.85 9.04
CA MET A 115 16.96 -6.50 8.69
C MET A 115 16.38 -5.76 9.90
N ILE A 116 15.66 -6.45 10.80
CA ILE A 116 15.14 -5.83 12.04
C ILE A 116 16.28 -5.23 12.85
N MET A 117 17.39 -5.95 12.99
CA MET A 117 18.57 -5.46 13.70
C MET A 117 19.17 -4.22 13.03
N VAL A 118 19.36 -4.25 11.70
CA VAL A 118 19.91 -3.10 10.95
C VAL A 118 18.98 -1.89 11.05
N VAL A 119 17.67 -2.08 10.93
CA VAL A 119 16.67 -1.01 11.07
C VAL A 119 16.70 -0.43 12.48
N SER A 120 16.76 -1.27 13.52
CA SER A 120 16.81 -0.82 14.92
C SER A 120 18.08 -0.03 15.25
N VAL A 121 19.24 -0.52 14.82
CA VAL A 121 20.53 0.19 15.00
C VAL A 121 20.51 1.50 14.23
N THR A 122 20.03 1.49 12.99
CA THR A 122 19.97 2.71 12.16
C THR A 122 19.02 3.74 12.78
N ALA A 123 17.85 3.32 13.26
CA ALA A 123 16.91 4.18 13.95
C ALA A 123 17.48 4.80 15.24
N SER A 124 18.30 4.06 15.99
CA SER A 124 18.94 4.60 17.21
C SER A 124 19.96 5.72 16.93
N THR A 125 20.46 5.80 15.69
CA THR A 125 21.45 6.80 15.25
C THR A 125 20.88 7.81 14.25
N THR A 126 19.59 7.70 13.89
CA THR A 126 18.96 8.62 12.96
C THR A 126 18.79 10.01 13.60
N LYS A 127 18.86 11.05 12.78
CA LYS A 127 18.66 12.44 13.21
C LYS A 127 17.21 12.91 13.09
N GLY A 128 16.31 12.03 12.65
CA GLY A 128 14.91 12.36 12.46
C GLY A 128 14.18 12.59 13.79
N ASN A 129 13.07 13.32 13.71
CA ASN A 129 12.23 13.64 14.86
C ASN A 129 10.83 13.05 14.69
N GLN A 130 10.10 12.97 15.78
CA GLN A 130 8.68 12.62 15.74
C GLN A 130 7.91 13.53 14.78
N LEU A 131 7.06 12.92 13.95
CA LEU A 131 6.18 13.65 13.05
C LEU A 131 5.10 14.39 13.84
N PRO A 132 4.67 15.58 13.39
CA PRO A 132 3.47 16.23 13.89
C PRO A 132 2.26 15.31 13.76
N LYS A 133 1.31 15.39 14.71
CA LYS A 133 0.15 14.49 14.76
C LYS A 133 -0.67 14.51 13.47
N ASP A 134 -0.87 15.67 12.86
CA ASP A 134 -1.60 15.82 11.60
C ASP A 134 -0.87 15.16 10.41
N VAL A 135 0.46 15.29 10.35
CA VAL A 135 1.29 14.64 9.33
C VAL A 135 1.29 13.13 9.54
N LEU A 136 1.48 12.66 10.78
CA LEU A 136 1.44 11.26 11.13
C LEU A 136 0.11 10.61 10.75
N LEU A 137 -1.02 11.23 11.12
CA LEU A 137 -2.34 10.71 10.79
C LEU A 137 -2.51 10.53 9.28
N LYS A 138 -2.08 11.50 8.47
CA LYS A 138 -2.11 11.40 7.01
C LYS A 138 -1.20 10.31 6.46
N THR A 139 0.00 10.17 7.03
CA THR A 139 0.93 9.10 6.65
C THR A 139 0.34 7.72 6.94
N ILE A 140 -0.29 7.54 8.10
CA ILE A 140 -0.93 6.27 8.48
C ILE A 140 -2.16 5.98 7.60
N ASP A 141 -2.96 7.01 7.28
CA ASP A 141 -4.09 6.87 6.36
C ASP A 141 -3.64 6.44 4.96
N ALA A 142 -2.59 7.08 4.42
CA ALA A 142 -1.95 6.66 3.18
C ALA A 142 -1.43 5.21 3.27
N CYS A 143 -0.87 4.80 4.41
CA CYS A 143 -0.44 3.41 4.61
C CYS A 143 -1.62 2.43 4.55
N ASN A 144 -2.75 2.75 5.18
CA ASN A 144 -3.95 1.92 5.12
C ASN A 144 -4.41 1.75 3.68
N ARG A 145 -4.50 2.86 2.95
CA ARG A 145 -4.89 2.87 1.53
C ARG A 145 -4.02 1.98 0.65
N ALA A 146 -2.69 2.06 0.80
CA ALA A 146 -1.77 1.21 0.05
C ALA A 146 -1.93 -0.28 0.39
N LEU A 147 -2.25 -0.61 1.66
CA LEU A 147 -2.51 -1.99 2.07
C LEU A 147 -3.86 -2.51 1.54
N ASP A 148 -4.88 -1.65 1.47
CA ASP A 148 -6.17 -2.01 0.87
C ASP A 148 -6.01 -2.29 -0.63
N LEU A 149 -5.20 -1.47 -1.32
CA LEU A 149 -4.82 -1.72 -2.72
C LEU A 149 -4.05 -3.04 -2.89
N ASP A 150 -3.08 -3.35 -2.02
CA ASP A 150 -2.36 -4.64 -2.03
C ASP A 150 -3.32 -5.82 -1.81
N SER A 151 -4.29 -5.68 -0.91
CA SER A 151 -5.30 -6.70 -0.67
C SER A 151 -6.22 -6.90 -1.88
N ALA A 152 -6.66 -5.83 -2.52
CA ALA A 152 -7.47 -5.89 -3.73
C ALA A 152 -6.68 -6.51 -4.89
N ARG A 153 -5.40 -6.13 -5.05
CA ARG A 153 -4.48 -6.71 -6.03
C ARG A 153 -4.38 -8.24 -5.87
N LYS A 154 -4.19 -8.72 -4.64
CA LYS A 154 -4.14 -10.16 -4.35
C LYS A 154 -5.42 -10.88 -4.75
N LYS A 155 -6.59 -10.35 -4.38
CA LYS A 155 -7.88 -10.92 -4.78
C LYS A 155 -8.02 -11.05 -6.31
N VAL A 156 -7.64 -9.99 -7.04
CA VAL A 156 -7.71 -9.98 -8.51
C VAL A 156 -6.71 -10.98 -9.11
N LEU A 157 -5.50 -11.08 -8.57
CA LEU A 157 -4.51 -12.08 -8.99
C LEU A 157 -5.00 -13.51 -8.73
N ASP A 158 -5.50 -13.80 -7.54
CA ASP A 158 -6.02 -15.12 -7.16
C ASP A 158 -7.14 -15.56 -8.12
N PHE A 159 -7.99 -14.61 -8.54
CA PHE A 159 -9.01 -14.86 -9.54
C PHE A 159 -8.45 -15.16 -10.93
N VAL A 160 -7.51 -14.36 -11.43
CA VAL A 160 -6.90 -14.58 -12.75
C VAL A 160 -6.16 -15.92 -12.78
N ASP A 161 -5.41 -16.25 -11.73
CA ASP A 161 -4.70 -17.52 -11.59
C ASP A 161 -5.67 -18.70 -11.54
N TYR A 162 -6.77 -18.60 -10.78
CA TYR A 162 -7.81 -19.62 -10.73
C TYR A 162 -8.37 -19.93 -12.12
N VAL A 163 -8.70 -18.90 -12.91
CA VAL A 163 -9.27 -19.11 -14.25
C VAL A 163 -8.25 -19.72 -15.21
N ILE A 164 -7.00 -19.25 -15.20
CA ILE A 164 -5.94 -19.82 -16.05
C ILE A 164 -5.73 -21.31 -15.75
N VAL A 165 -5.73 -21.69 -14.47
CA VAL A 165 -5.59 -23.09 -14.06
C VAL A 165 -6.78 -23.93 -14.53
N CYS A 166 -8.01 -23.41 -14.42
CA CYS A 166 -9.21 -24.12 -14.87
C CYS A 166 -9.31 -24.29 -16.40
N ASP A 167 -8.79 -23.34 -17.20
CA ASP A 167 -8.77 -23.45 -18.68
C ASP A 167 -7.68 -24.40 -19.22
N THR A 168 -6.72 -24.80 -18.37
CA THR A 168 -5.61 -25.70 -18.76
C THR A 168 -5.93 -27.19 -18.54
N TYR A 169 -7.09 -27.52 -17.95
CA TYR A 169 -7.58 -28.88 -17.69
C TYR A 169 -8.91 -29.16 -18.39
#